data_AF-A0A936EKK8-F1
#
_entry.id   AF-A0A936EKK8-F1
#
_cell.length_a   1.000
_cell.length_b   1.000
_cell.length_c   1.000
_cell.angle_alpha   90.00
_cell.angle_beta   90.00
_cell.angle_gamma   90.00
#
_symmetry.space_group_name_H-M   'P 1'
#
loop_
_entity.id
_entity.type
_entity.pdbx_description
1 polymer ?
#
loop_
_entity_poly.entity_id
_entity_poly.type
_entity_poly.pdbx_seq_one_letter_code
_entity_poly.pdbx_strand_id
1 'polypeptide(L)'
;MKIEQLLVQHFYNNREVTLQGMGTFILSPDFVMPKENDKDAEIPENAISFQYNPKAVADEALIDFIVQQTRKMKSLAAADLDSYLVLGKQFLNIGKPFKVDGMGMLVKNQQGELEFTKGYTFHAKLENTPAALKEARVNPEISFASESKKTEGNSKTGLLIAGLIIGLGLIGTVVWYFFIRNTKPAAEPTTVEVKADTINNNIPPPDTVAIKITAPLAAADGYTFKVVFCKQPILPPL
;
A
#
# COMPACT_ATOMS: atom_id res chain seq x y z
N MET A 1 -0.42 27.26 -8.60
CA MET A 1 -1.02 26.09 -9.24
C MET A 1 -0.32 24.85 -8.72
N LYS A 2 -1.05 23.81 -8.29
CA LYS A 2 -0.45 22.52 -7.95
C LYS A 2 -0.12 21.75 -9.23
N ILE A 3 0.96 20.97 -9.23
CA ILE A 3 1.39 20.17 -10.38
C ILE A 3 0.30 19.16 -10.82
N GLU A 4 -0.41 18.58 -9.86
CA GLU A 4 -1.57 17.69 -10.05
C GLU A 4 -2.64 18.32 -10.95
N GLN A 5 -2.98 19.59 -10.70
CA GLN A 5 -4.02 20.30 -11.45
C GLN A 5 -3.57 20.57 -12.89
N LEU A 6 -2.29 20.90 -13.08
CA LEU A 6 -1.72 21.16 -14.41
C LEU A 6 -1.68 19.88 -15.24
N LEU A 7 -1.31 18.76 -14.61
CA LEU A 7 -1.31 17.45 -15.23
C LEU A 7 -2.70 17.08 -15.76
N VAL A 8 -3.72 17.26 -14.93
CA VAL A 8 -5.13 16.95 -15.26
C VAL A 8 -5.63 17.86 -16.37
N GLN A 9 -5.32 19.16 -16.30
CA GLN A 9 -5.68 20.11 -17.34
C GLN A 9 -5.03 19.76 -18.69
N HIS A 10 -3.75 19.43 -18.69
CA HIS A 10 -3.03 18.98 -19.89
C HIS A 10 -3.65 17.70 -20.46
N PHE A 11 -3.95 16.72 -19.62
CA PHE A 11 -4.57 15.45 -20.02
C PHE A 11 -5.91 15.68 -20.72
N TYR A 12 -6.79 16.52 -20.16
CA TYR A 12 -8.08 16.81 -20.79
C TYR A 12 -7.91 17.57 -22.11
N ASN A 13 -6.97 18.53 -22.18
CA ASN A 13 -6.72 19.29 -23.40
C ASN A 13 -6.18 18.42 -24.55
N ASN A 14 -5.20 17.57 -24.25
CA ASN A 14 -4.47 16.80 -25.26
C ASN A 14 -5.00 15.37 -25.43
N ARG A 15 -5.94 14.94 -24.58
CA ARG A 15 -6.52 13.58 -24.53
C ARG A 15 -5.52 12.47 -24.21
N GLU A 16 -4.26 12.81 -24.00
CA GLU A 16 -3.19 11.89 -23.69
C GLU A 16 -2.20 12.58 -22.74
N VAL A 17 -1.65 11.84 -21.79
CA VAL A 17 -0.50 12.30 -21.00
C VAL A 17 0.38 11.13 -20.61
N THR A 18 1.69 11.28 -20.77
CA THR A 18 2.65 10.24 -20.37
C THR A 18 3.33 10.59 -19.05
N LEU A 19 3.26 9.66 -18.09
CA LEU A 19 3.96 9.74 -16.81
C LEU A 19 5.27 8.96 -16.88
N GLN A 20 6.39 9.67 -16.72
CA GLN A 20 7.72 9.09 -16.81
C GLN A 20 7.91 7.90 -15.86
N GLY A 21 8.29 6.76 -16.43
CA GLY A 21 8.52 5.50 -15.71
C GLY A 21 7.28 4.92 -15.02
N MET A 22 6.07 5.29 -15.47
CA MET A 22 4.82 4.67 -15.03
C MET A 22 4.01 4.18 -16.23
N GLY A 23 3.68 5.08 -17.16
CA GLY A 23 2.83 4.73 -18.30
C GLY A 23 2.09 5.93 -18.88
N THR A 24 1.14 5.66 -19.75
CA THR A 24 0.42 6.68 -20.52
C THR A 24 -1.07 6.59 -20.23
N PHE A 25 -1.68 7.73 -19.91
CA PHE A 25 -3.12 7.88 -19.82
C PHE A 25 -3.67 8.32 -21.17
N ILE A 26 -4.76 7.67 -21.59
CA ILE A 26 -5.43 7.96 -22.85
C ILE A 26 -6.92 8.16 -22.57
N LEU A 27 -7.46 9.26 -23.06
CA LEU A 27 -8.87 9.60 -23.01
C LEU A 27 -9.57 9.03 -24.25
N SER A 28 -10.67 8.31 -24.04
CA SER A 28 -11.45 7.72 -25.12
C SER A 28 -11.96 8.82 -26.07
N PRO A 29 -11.91 8.60 -27.39
CA PRO A 29 -12.30 9.60 -28.39
C PRO A 29 -13.78 9.98 -28.30
N ASP A 30 -14.61 9.04 -27.83
CA ASP A 30 -16.06 9.22 -27.64
C ASP A 30 -16.41 10.06 -26.40
N PHE A 31 -15.43 10.39 -25.56
CA PHE A 31 -15.64 11.25 -24.41
C PHE A 31 -15.79 12.71 -24.85
N VAL A 32 -17.00 13.23 -24.64
CA VAL A 32 -17.33 14.65 -24.75
C VAL A 32 -17.26 15.25 -23.36
N MET A 33 -16.43 16.29 -23.18
CA MET A 33 -16.37 16.97 -21.90
C MET A 33 -17.73 17.59 -21.58
N PRO A 34 -18.26 17.36 -20.37
CA PRO A 34 -19.45 18.05 -19.91
C PRO A 34 -19.20 19.55 -19.88
N LYS A 35 -20.19 20.34 -20.29
CA LYS A 35 -20.11 21.80 -20.21
C LYS A 35 -20.09 22.21 -18.73
N GLU A 36 -19.35 23.27 -18.40
CA GLU A 36 -19.10 23.75 -17.01
C GLU A 36 -20.35 23.96 -16.12
N ASN A 37 -21.56 23.97 -16.70
CA ASN A 37 -22.81 24.11 -15.96
C ASN A 37 -23.42 22.80 -15.45
N ASP A 38 -22.87 21.64 -15.82
CA ASP A 38 -23.41 20.34 -15.43
C ASP A 38 -22.66 19.83 -14.19
N LYS A 39 -23.14 20.23 -13.01
CA LYS A 39 -22.51 19.94 -11.71
C LYS A 39 -22.47 18.45 -11.33
N ASP A 40 -23.19 17.61 -12.07
CA ASP A 40 -23.31 16.17 -11.84
C ASP A 40 -22.70 15.35 -12.98
N ALA A 41 -21.83 15.95 -13.80
CA ALA A 41 -21.23 15.21 -14.90
C ALA A 41 -20.16 14.23 -14.43
N GLU A 42 -20.60 13.01 -14.18
CA GLU A 42 -19.75 11.87 -13.88
C GLU A 42 -18.96 11.45 -15.13
N ILE A 43 -17.64 11.34 -14.99
CA ILE A 43 -16.78 10.80 -16.05
C ILE A 43 -17.09 9.30 -16.16
N PRO A 44 -17.57 8.80 -17.32
CA PRO A 44 -17.96 7.41 -17.46
C PRO A 44 -16.75 6.49 -17.22
N GLU A 45 -16.98 5.30 -16.65
CA GLU A 45 -15.91 4.39 -16.21
C GLU A 45 -14.91 4.05 -17.32
N ASN A 46 -15.36 3.95 -18.57
CA ASN A 46 -14.52 3.61 -19.73
C ASN A 46 -13.93 4.83 -20.47
N ALA A 47 -14.05 6.05 -19.91
CA ALA A 47 -13.52 7.26 -20.56
C ALA A 47 -11.99 7.39 -20.51
N ILE A 48 -11.33 6.79 -19.51
CA ILE A 48 -9.89 6.96 -19.29
C ILE A 48 -9.31 5.56 -19.21
N SER A 49 -8.29 5.31 -20.02
CA SER A 49 -7.52 4.09 -20.02
C SER A 49 -6.07 4.40 -19.65
N PHE A 50 -5.38 3.40 -19.10
CA PHE A 50 -3.98 3.51 -18.71
C PHE A 50 -3.19 2.38 -19.34
N GLN A 51 -2.10 2.73 -20.03
CA GLN A 51 -1.16 1.79 -20.59
C GLN A 51 0.11 1.79 -19.75
N TYR A 52 0.35 0.68 -19.04
CA TYR A 52 1.57 0.51 -18.25
C TYR A 52 2.81 0.49 -19.14
N ASN A 53 3.76 1.39 -18.86
CA ASN A 53 5.06 1.42 -19.51
C ASN A 53 6.14 1.92 -18.53
N PRO A 54 6.92 1.02 -17.90
CA PRO A 54 7.94 1.40 -16.93
C PRO A 54 9.15 2.12 -17.55
N LYS A 55 9.27 2.12 -18.88
CA LYS A 55 10.31 2.83 -19.63
C LYS A 55 9.80 4.10 -20.31
N ALA A 56 8.59 4.55 -19.95
CA ALA A 56 8.02 5.79 -20.45
C ALA A 56 8.97 6.97 -20.19
N VAL A 57 9.25 7.74 -21.24
CA VAL A 57 10.07 8.96 -21.18
C VAL A 57 9.21 10.12 -20.68
N ALA A 58 9.86 11.19 -20.21
CA ALA A 58 9.17 12.43 -19.86
C ALA A 58 8.38 12.98 -21.05
N ASP A 59 7.17 13.45 -20.77
CA ASP A 59 6.32 14.13 -21.74
C ASP A 59 6.76 15.60 -21.87
N GLU A 60 7.43 15.93 -22.98
CA GLU A 60 7.88 17.29 -23.24
C GLU A 60 6.72 18.29 -23.40
N ALA A 61 5.58 17.85 -23.95
CA ALA A 61 4.42 18.72 -24.13
C ALA A 61 3.82 19.12 -22.79
N LEU A 62 3.77 18.17 -21.84
CA LEU A 62 3.35 18.45 -20.46
C LEU A 62 4.31 19.43 -19.78
N ILE A 63 5.61 19.23 -19.92
CA ILE A 63 6.61 20.12 -19.32
C ILE A 63 6.47 21.54 -19.89
N ASP A 64 6.33 21.66 -21.21
CA ASP A 64 6.17 22.95 -21.87
C ASP A 64 4.85 23.62 -21.47
N PHE A 65 3.77 22.87 -21.27
CA PHE A 65 2.51 23.37 -20.71
C PHE A 65 2.68 23.90 -19.28
N ILE A 66 3.40 23.18 -18.42
CA ILE A 66 3.70 23.63 -17.05
C ILE A 66 4.53 24.91 -17.08
N VAL A 67 5.52 25.00 -17.99
CA VAL A 67 6.32 26.22 -18.19
C VAL A 67 5.45 27.40 -18.60
N GLN A 68 4.55 27.22 -19.56
CA GLN A 68 3.63 28.26 -20.02
C GLN A 68 2.72 28.75 -18.88
N GLN A 69 2.16 27.83 -18.09
CA GLN A 69 1.20 28.17 -17.05
C GLN A 69 1.84 28.69 -15.75
N THR A 70 3.06 28.26 -15.43
CA THR A 70 3.77 28.69 -14.21
C THR A 70 4.77 29.82 -14.45
N ARG A 71 5.14 30.06 -15.71
CA ARG A 71 6.24 30.96 -16.13
C ARG A 71 7.59 30.66 -15.47
N LYS A 72 7.78 29.43 -14.98
CA LYS A 72 9.06 28.93 -14.46
C LYS A 72 9.97 28.48 -15.61
N MET A 73 11.28 28.43 -15.36
CA MET A 73 12.23 27.82 -16.30
C MET A 73 11.95 26.33 -16.48
N LYS A 74 12.20 25.77 -17.68
CA LYS A 74 11.96 24.36 -18.03
C LYS A 74 12.58 23.38 -17.03
N SER A 75 13.82 23.63 -16.59
CA SER A 75 14.50 22.78 -15.59
C SER A 75 13.77 22.73 -14.24
N LEU A 76 13.11 23.81 -13.84
CA LEU A 76 12.40 23.90 -12.56
C LEU A 76 11.04 23.22 -12.65
N ALA A 77 10.34 23.41 -13.76
CA ALA A 77 9.09 22.71 -14.06
C ALA A 77 9.29 21.18 -14.15
N ALA A 78 10.36 20.75 -14.82
CA ALA A 78 10.71 19.33 -14.93
C ALA A 78 11.04 18.72 -13.56
N ALA A 79 11.78 19.42 -12.70
CA ALA A 79 12.10 18.95 -11.35
C ALA A 79 10.85 18.87 -10.45
N ASP A 80 9.94 19.85 -10.55
CA ASP A 80 8.66 19.83 -9.82
C ASP A 80 7.81 18.62 -10.24
N LEU A 81 7.74 18.34 -11.55
CA LEU A 81 7.04 17.17 -12.09
C LEU A 81 7.69 15.86 -11.65
N ASP A 82 9.02 15.73 -11.79
CA ASP A 82 9.73 14.51 -11.40
C ASP A 82 9.56 14.21 -9.91
N SER A 83 9.68 15.23 -9.04
CA SER A 83 9.45 15.08 -7.60
C SER A 83 8.06 14.53 -7.28
N TYR A 84 7.03 15.01 -7.98
CA TYR A 84 5.67 14.50 -7.86
C TYR A 84 5.53 13.03 -8.32
N LEU A 85 6.15 12.67 -9.45
CA LEU A 85 6.12 11.30 -9.96
C LEU A 85 6.93 10.33 -9.08
N VAL A 86 8.04 10.78 -8.50
CA VAL A 86 8.84 10.02 -7.54
C VAL A 86 8.03 9.71 -6.29
N LEU A 87 7.28 10.68 -5.77
CA LEU A 87 6.37 10.46 -4.64
C LEU A 87 5.28 9.43 -4.99
N GLY A 88 4.70 9.53 -6.19
CA GLY A 88 3.74 8.55 -6.69
C GLY A 88 4.31 7.13 -6.76
N LYS A 89 5.53 6.98 -7.27
CA LYS A 89 6.25 5.70 -7.31
C LYS A 89 6.51 5.15 -5.91
N GLN A 90 6.87 6.01 -4.94
CA GLN A 90 7.04 5.59 -3.56
C GLN A 90 5.74 5.04 -2.98
N PHE A 91 4.60 5.70 -3.21
CA PHE A 91 3.30 5.20 -2.79
C PHE A 91 2.98 3.83 -3.40
N LEU A 92 3.16 3.68 -4.71
CA LEU A 92 2.93 2.42 -5.41
C LEU A 92 3.82 1.29 -4.89
N ASN A 93 5.07 1.60 -4.53
CA ASN A 93 6.01 0.62 -4.00
C ASN A 93 5.71 0.19 -2.56
N ILE A 94 5.07 1.04 -1.74
CA ILE A 94 4.59 0.66 -0.39
C ILE A 94 3.16 0.08 -0.42
N GLY A 95 2.58 -0.15 -1.60
CA GLY A 95 1.22 -0.66 -1.76
C GLY A 95 0.11 0.38 -1.54
N LYS A 96 0.46 1.67 -1.43
CA LYS A 96 -0.51 2.75 -1.30
C LYS A 96 -0.96 3.20 -2.71
N PRO A 97 -2.27 3.38 -2.94
CA PRO A 97 -2.76 3.95 -4.20
C PRO A 97 -2.19 5.34 -4.44
N PHE A 98 -1.73 5.58 -5.66
CA PHE A 98 -1.33 6.91 -6.12
C PHE A 98 -2.53 7.59 -6.75
N LYS A 99 -3.16 8.49 -5.98
CA LYS A 99 -4.34 9.24 -6.41
C LYS A 99 -3.91 10.46 -7.20
N VAL A 100 -4.54 10.64 -8.37
CA VAL A 100 -4.48 11.86 -9.17
C VAL A 100 -5.88 12.45 -9.26
N ASP A 101 -6.11 13.53 -8.53
CA ASP A 101 -7.42 14.19 -8.44
C ASP A 101 -7.92 14.59 -9.83
N GLY A 102 -9.13 14.16 -10.19
CA GLY A 102 -9.73 14.43 -11.50
C GLY A 102 -9.36 13.44 -12.61
N MET A 103 -8.50 12.45 -12.36
CA MET A 103 -8.30 11.31 -13.28
C MET A 103 -8.65 9.97 -12.63
N GLY A 104 -8.13 9.68 -11.43
CA GLY A 104 -8.37 8.42 -10.74
C GLY A 104 -7.19 8.00 -9.87
N MET A 105 -7.01 6.70 -9.65
CA MET A 105 -5.93 6.14 -8.83
C MET A 105 -5.16 5.08 -9.60
N LEU A 106 -3.85 5.06 -9.41
CA LEU A 106 -2.99 3.95 -9.83
C LEU A 106 -2.71 3.05 -8.63
N VAL A 107 -2.76 1.74 -8.85
CA VAL A 107 -2.44 0.71 -7.85
C VAL A 107 -1.44 -0.27 -8.47
N LYS A 108 -0.50 -0.77 -7.67
CA LYS A 108 0.43 -1.81 -8.10
C LYS A 108 -0.15 -3.18 -7.78
N ASN A 109 -0.29 -4.05 -8.77
CA ASN A 109 -0.76 -5.42 -8.55
C ASN A 109 0.36 -6.32 -8.00
N GLN A 110 0.02 -7.56 -7.63
CA GLN A 110 1.00 -8.54 -7.12
C GLN A 110 2.06 -8.91 -8.15
N GLN A 111 1.74 -8.79 -9.44
CA GLN A 111 2.64 -9.03 -10.57
C GLN A 111 3.60 -7.87 -10.82
N GLY A 112 3.44 -6.74 -10.10
CA GLY A 112 4.28 -5.55 -10.22
C GLY A 112 3.88 -4.57 -11.33
N GLU A 113 2.78 -4.84 -12.04
CA GLU A 113 2.22 -3.95 -13.05
C GLU A 113 1.31 -2.89 -12.39
N LEU A 114 1.13 -1.77 -13.10
CA LEU A 114 0.27 -0.68 -12.63
C LEU A 114 -1.11 -0.80 -13.26
N GLU A 115 -2.12 -0.88 -12.41
CA GLU A 115 -3.53 -0.90 -12.76
C GLU A 115 -4.18 0.44 -12.43
N PHE A 116 -5.08 0.89 -13.29
CA PHE A 116 -5.83 2.12 -13.10
C PHE A 116 -7.25 1.84 -12.61
N THR A 117 -7.66 2.53 -11.55
CA THR A 117 -8.99 2.41 -10.96
C THR A 117 -9.59 3.81 -10.78
N LYS A 118 -10.81 4.01 -11.26
CA LYS A 118 -11.56 5.26 -11.05
C LYS A 118 -12.12 5.34 -9.63
N GLY A 119 -12.21 6.55 -9.10
CA GLY A 119 -12.27 6.89 -7.66
C GLY A 119 -13.45 6.42 -6.81
N TYR A 120 -14.17 5.33 -7.14
CA TYR A 120 -15.34 4.88 -6.38
C TYR A 120 -15.36 3.42 -5.94
N THR A 121 -14.47 2.55 -6.44
CA THR A 121 -14.51 1.13 -6.04
C THR A 121 -13.12 0.57 -5.79
N PHE A 122 -12.74 0.51 -4.51
CA PHE A 122 -11.73 -0.44 -4.07
C PHE A 122 -12.30 -1.28 -2.92
N HIS A 123 -12.73 -2.49 -3.25
CA HIS A 123 -12.74 -3.58 -2.29
C HIS A 123 -11.32 -4.11 -2.23
N ALA A 124 -10.52 -3.60 -1.28
CA ALA A 124 -9.29 -4.27 -0.90
C ALA A 124 -9.67 -5.70 -0.51
N LYS A 125 -9.45 -6.68 -1.38
CA LYS A 125 -9.55 -8.07 -1.01
C LYS A 125 -8.40 -8.31 -0.06
N LEU A 126 -8.68 -8.14 1.23
CA LEU A 126 -7.83 -8.52 2.35
C LEU A 126 -7.64 -10.03 2.22
N GLU A 127 -6.60 -10.41 1.50
CA GLU A 127 -6.18 -11.79 1.41
C GLU A 127 -5.73 -12.20 2.82
N ASN A 128 -6.48 -13.16 3.39
CA ASN A 128 -6.31 -13.71 4.73
C ASN A 128 -4.84 -14.01 5.01
N THR A 129 -4.22 -13.20 5.87
CA THR A 129 -3.02 -13.61 6.59
C THR A 129 -3.48 -14.19 7.94
N PRO A 130 -3.26 -15.48 8.24
CA PRO A 130 -3.60 -16.01 9.55
C PRO A 130 -2.55 -15.58 10.58
N ALA A 131 -3.05 -14.99 11.66
CA ALA A 131 -2.54 -14.99 13.04
C ALA A 131 -1.03 -14.85 13.29
N ALA A 132 -0.64 -13.72 13.90
CA ALA A 132 0.34 -13.74 15.00
C ALA A 132 0.20 -12.51 15.90
N LEU A 133 -0.09 -12.80 17.17
CA LEU A 133 0.39 -12.08 18.36
C LEU A 133 -0.25 -10.72 18.70
N LYS A 134 -1.21 -10.84 19.61
CA LYS A 134 -1.46 -9.88 20.69
C LYS A 134 -0.14 -9.53 21.38
N GLU A 135 0.24 -8.26 21.37
CA GLU A 135 1.09 -7.71 22.43
C GLU A 135 0.54 -6.38 22.90
N ALA A 136 0.50 -6.26 24.22
CA ALA A 136 -0.15 -5.22 24.98
C ALA A 136 0.57 -3.88 24.85
N ARG A 137 -0.19 -2.81 24.60
CA ARG A 137 0.13 -1.50 25.16
C ARG A 137 -1.09 -0.91 25.84
N VAL A 138 -1.05 -1.04 27.16
CA VAL A 138 -1.75 -0.19 28.11
C VAL A 138 -1.23 1.24 27.91
N ASN A 139 -2.14 2.17 27.63
CA ASN A 139 -2.02 3.59 27.97
C ASN A 139 -3.45 4.15 28.08
N PRO A 140 -3.99 4.35 29.30
CA PRO A 140 -5.22 5.08 29.50
C PRO A 140 -4.90 6.57 29.71
N GLU A 141 -4.70 7.32 28.62
CA GLU A 141 -4.81 8.77 28.67
C GLU A 141 -6.24 9.19 28.29
N ILE A 142 -7.03 9.34 29.34
CA ILE A 142 -7.99 10.42 29.57
C ILE A 142 -8.30 11.28 28.34
N SER A 143 -9.48 11.13 27.76
CA SER A 143 -10.13 12.17 26.96
C SER A 143 -11.58 12.34 27.41
N PHE A 144 -11.84 13.38 28.20
CA PHE A 144 -13.16 13.81 28.70
C PHE A 144 -13.75 14.93 27.83
N ALA A 145 -13.58 14.88 26.51
CA ALA A 145 -14.23 15.84 25.63
C ALA A 145 -14.43 15.28 24.23
N SER A 146 -15.54 14.57 24.02
CA SER A 146 -16.31 14.70 22.78
C SER A 146 -17.67 14.03 22.95
N GLU A 147 -18.70 14.83 22.73
CA GLU A 147 -20.12 14.50 22.63
C GLU A 147 -20.37 13.17 21.88
N SER A 148 -21.09 12.26 22.52
CA SER A 148 -21.52 11.01 21.89
C SER A 148 -22.58 11.32 20.83
N LYS A 149 -22.18 11.36 19.56
CA LYS A 149 -23.12 11.36 18.44
C LYS A 149 -23.91 10.05 18.48
N LYS A 150 -25.20 10.14 18.83
CA LYS A 150 -26.17 9.04 18.69
C LYS A 150 -26.10 8.51 17.27
N THR A 151 -25.57 7.30 17.13
CA THR A 151 -25.78 6.50 15.93
C THR A 151 -27.14 5.82 16.12
N GLU A 152 -28.18 6.33 15.47
CA GLU A 152 -29.44 5.61 15.28
C GLU A 152 -29.17 4.40 14.37
N GLY A 153 -28.70 3.31 14.99
CA GLY A 153 -28.54 2.02 14.35
C GLY A 153 -29.86 1.26 14.36
N ASN A 154 -30.34 0.92 13.16
CA ASN A 154 -31.52 0.10 12.86
C ASN A 154 -31.68 -1.09 13.84
N SER A 155 -32.58 -0.94 14.82
CA SER A 155 -32.79 -1.86 15.95
C SER A 155 -33.39 -3.22 15.55
N LYS A 156 -33.73 -3.41 14.27
CA LYS A 156 -34.37 -4.64 13.78
C LYS A 156 -33.36 -5.78 13.59
N THR A 157 -32.10 -5.49 13.25
CA THR A 157 -31.08 -6.53 13.02
C THR A 157 -30.57 -7.14 14.32
N GLY A 158 -30.41 -6.34 15.37
CA GLY A 158 -29.98 -6.83 16.70
C GLY A 158 -31.02 -7.74 17.36
N LEU A 159 -32.31 -7.46 17.17
CA LEU A 159 -33.40 -8.24 17.73
C LEU A 159 -33.57 -9.59 17.02
N LEU A 160 -33.29 -9.66 15.71
CA LEU A 160 -33.27 -10.91 14.95
C LEU A 160 -32.11 -11.84 15.35
N ILE A 161 -30.92 -11.28 15.59
CA ILE A 161 -29.76 -12.05 16.06
C ILE A 161 -30.01 -12.60 17.47
N ALA A 162 -30.60 -11.79 18.36
CA ALA A 162 -30.98 -12.25 19.70
C ALA A 162 -32.02 -13.38 19.64
N GLY A 163 -33.03 -13.27 18.77
CA GLY A 163 -34.03 -14.32 18.55
C GLY A 163 -33.43 -15.63 18.03
N LEU A 164 -32.46 -15.55 17.12
CA LEU A 164 -31.77 -16.74 16.57
C LEU A 164 -30.97 -17.49 17.65
N ILE A 165 -30.26 -16.77 18.52
CA ILE A 165 -29.46 -17.36 19.59
C ILE A 165 -30.37 -18.07 20.61
N ILE A 166 -31.50 -17.45 20.99
CA ILE A 166 -32.48 -18.06 21.90
C ILE A 166 -33.11 -19.30 21.26
N GLY A 167 -33.48 -19.23 19.98
CA GLY A 167 -34.03 -20.36 19.24
C GLY A 167 -33.07 -21.56 19.18
N LEU A 168 -31.80 -21.32 18.83
CA LEU A 168 -30.78 -22.38 18.80
C LEU A 168 -30.48 -22.95 20.19
N GLY A 169 -30.49 -22.11 21.23
CA GLY A 169 -30.35 -22.55 22.60
C GLY A 169 -31.45 -23.53 23.03
N LEU A 170 -32.71 -23.23 22.70
CA LEU A 170 -33.84 -24.10 23.02
C LEU A 170 -33.83 -25.41 22.22
N ILE A 171 -33.41 -25.37 20.95
CA ILE A 171 -33.26 -26.60 20.15
C ILE A 171 -32.13 -27.46 20.72
N GLY A 172 -31.01 -26.85 21.11
CA GLY A 172 -29.88 -27.53 21.74
C GLY A 172 -30.25 -28.22 23.05
N THR A 173 -31.05 -27.57 23.92
CA THR A 173 -31.48 -28.18 25.19
C THR A 173 -32.42 -29.36 24.97
N VAL A 174 -33.32 -29.30 23.99
CA VAL A 174 -34.23 -30.41 23.65
C VAL A 174 -33.46 -31.62 23.12
N VAL A 175 -32.49 -31.41 22.22
CA VAL A 175 -31.65 -32.49 21.69
C VAL A 175 -30.78 -33.12 22.79
N TRP A 176 -30.15 -32.30 23.63
CA TRP A 176 -29.33 -32.79 24.75
C TRP A 176 -30.16 -33.58 25.77
N TYR A 177 -31.36 -33.10 26.09
CA TYR A 177 -32.27 -33.77 27.01
C TYR A 177 -32.72 -35.15 26.50
N PHE A 178 -32.98 -35.26 25.19
CA PHE A 178 -33.35 -36.53 24.58
C PHE A 178 -32.15 -37.50 24.48
N PHE A 179 -30.95 -36.97 24.24
CA PHE A 179 -29.74 -37.77 24.18
C PHE A 179 -29.35 -38.37 25.55
N ILE A 180 -29.50 -37.58 26.63
CA ILE A 180 -29.27 -38.06 28.00
C ILE A 180 -30.30 -39.09 28.45
N ARG A 181 -31.57 -38.95 28.04
CA ARG A 181 -32.61 -39.95 28.36
C ARG A 181 -32.40 -41.29 27.64
N ASN A 182 -31.71 -41.30 26.50
CA ASN A 182 -31.45 -42.51 25.73
C ASN A 182 -30.12 -43.19 26.09
N THR A 183 -29.31 -42.59 26.96
CA THR A 183 -28.02 -43.16 27.36
C THR A 183 -28.17 -43.85 28.72
N LYS A 184 -28.44 -45.17 28.72
CA LYS A 184 -28.31 -45.99 29.93
C LYS A 184 -26.81 -46.10 30.28
N PRO A 185 -26.41 -45.96 31.55
CA PRO A 185 -25.00 -45.97 31.92
C PRO A 185 -24.48 -47.41 31.87
N ALA A 186 -23.55 -47.67 30.95
CA ALA A 186 -22.69 -48.84 31.02
C ALA A 186 -21.36 -48.41 31.65
N ALA A 187 -21.11 -48.96 32.84
CA ALA A 187 -19.81 -49.13 33.47
C ALA A 187 -18.82 -49.78 32.46
N GLU A 188 -17.49 -49.64 32.50
CA GLU A 188 -16.55 -49.48 33.62
C GLU A 188 -15.13 -49.17 33.02
N PRO A 189 -13.98 -49.28 33.74
CA PRO A 189 -12.99 -48.21 33.89
C PRO A 189 -11.68 -48.41 33.09
N THR A 190 -10.77 -47.43 33.11
CA THR A 190 -9.42 -47.58 33.71
C THR A 190 -8.57 -46.34 33.47
N THR A 191 -8.04 -45.87 34.60
CA THR A 191 -7.21 -44.70 34.82
C THR A 191 -5.75 -44.95 34.42
N VAL A 192 -5.12 -43.85 34.00
CA VAL A 192 -3.70 -43.56 33.79
C VAL A 192 -2.75 -44.20 34.80
N GLU A 193 -1.54 -44.59 34.36
CA GLU A 193 -0.35 -44.44 35.19
C GLU A 193 0.91 -44.08 34.39
N VAL A 194 1.61 -43.08 34.92
CA VAL A 194 2.85 -42.44 34.47
C VAL A 194 4.03 -43.16 35.13
N LYS A 195 5.17 -43.31 34.45
CA LYS A 195 6.46 -43.17 35.13
C LYS A 195 7.60 -42.74 34.21
N ALA A 196 8.19 -41.60 34.55
CA ALA A 196 9.50 -41.16 34.08
C ALA A 196 10.52 -41.43 35.19
N ASP A 197 11.69 -41.97 34.86
CA ASP A 197 12.83 -42.10 35.77
C ASP A 197 14.05 -41.33 35.18
N THR A 198 14.24 -40.12 35.69
CA THR A 198 15.44 -39.55 36.35
C THR A 198 16.87 -40.00 35.93
N ILE A 199 17.58 -39.04 35.30
CA ILE A 199 18.99 -38.57 35.50
C ILE A 199 20.17 -39.50 35.17
N ASN A 200 21.05 -39.05 34.25
CA ASN A 200 22.46 -38.87 34.62
C ASN A 200 23.23 -37.79 33.82
N ASN A 201 24.10 -37.12 34.58
CA ASN A 201 24.87 -35.91 34.31
C ASN A 201 25.93 -36.06 33.21
N ASN A 202 26.20 -34.96 32.48
CA ASN A 202 27.56 -34.43 32.36
C ASN A 202 27.59 -33.04 31.72
N ILE A 203 28.07 -32.05 32.49
CA ILE A 203 28.55 -30.74 32.03
C ILE A 203 30.05 -30.68 32.36
N PRO A 204 30.89 -30.28 31.39
CA PRO A 204 31.96 -29.33 31.69
C PRO A 204 32.08 -28.25 30.56
N PRO A 205 32.93 -27.20 30.67
CA PRO A 205 32.59 -25.77 30.64
C PRO A 205 32.78 -25.10 29.26
N PRO A 206 32.44 -23.80 29.11
CA PRO A 206 32.62 -23.06 27.85
C PRO A 206 34.07 -22.56 27.68
N ASP A 207 34.77 -23.04 26.65
CA ASP A 207 36.06 -22.49 26.25
C ASP A 207 35.90 -21.38 25.20
N THR A 208 36.40 -20.21 25.57
CA THR A 208 36.54 -19.01 24.74
C THR A 208 37.89 -19.04 24.05
N VAL A 209 37.96 -19.14 22.72
CA VAL A 209 39.22 -18.90 21.98
C VAL A 209 39.00 -18.20 20.62
N ALA A 210 39.41 -16.94 20.61
CA ALA A 210 40.01 -16.14 19.52
C ALA A 210 39.40 -16.13 18.10
N ILE A 211 38.89 -14.96 17.73
CA ILE A 211 38.70 -14.50 16.34
C ILE A 211 40.07 -14.41 15.66
N LYS A 212 40.33 -15.30 14.69
CA LYS A 212 41.46 -15.17 13.78
C LYS A 212 41.08 -14.23 12.63
N ILE A 213 41.49 -12.96 12.73
CA ILE A 213 41.46 -12.02 11.62
C ILE A 213 42.46 -12.52 10.57
N THR A 214 41.95 -12.94 9.41
CA THR A 214 42.78 -13.18 8.22
C THR A 214 42.59 -11.98 7.30
N ALA A 215 43.69 -11.27 7.04
CA ALA A 215 43.76 -10.16 6.12
C ALA A 215 43.42 -10.62 4.68
N PRO A 216 42.76 -9.78 3.86
CA PRO A 216 42.43 -10.13 2.49
C PRO A 216 43.67 -10.15 1.60
N LEU A 217 43.78 -11.23 0.83
CA LEU A 217 44.79 -11.47 -0.20
C LEU A 217 44.57 -10.47 -1.36
N ALA A 218 45.61 -9.69 -1.67
CA ALA A 218 45.64 -8.78 -2.80
C ALA A 218 46.06 -9.52 -4.09
N ALA A 219 45.25 -9.38 -5.14
CA ALA A 219 45.56 -9.40 -6.58
C ALA A 219 44.22 -9.57 -7.33
N ALA A 220 43.88 -8.88 -8.41
CA ALA A 220 44.45 -7.78 -9.17
C ALA A 220 43.28 -7.26 -10.04
N ASP A 221 43.05 -5.95 -10.07
CA ASP A 221 42.41 -5.17 -11.14
C ASP A 221 42.07 -3.77 -10.60
N GLY A 222 43.12 -3.02 -10.26
CA GLY A 222 43.02 -1.63 -9.82
C GLY A 222 43.20 -0.68 -11.00
N TYR A 223 42.17 0.09 -11.34
CA TYR A 223 42.28 1.18 -12.29
C TYR A 223 43.19 2.28 -11.72
N THR A 224 44.25 2.62 -12.46
CA THR A 224 45.12 3.76 -12.14
C THR A 224 44.59 4.98 -12.88
N PHE A 225 44.11 6.01 -12.17
CA PHE A 225 43.76 7.30 -12.78
C PHE A 225 44.90 8.31 -12.57
N LYS A 226 45.26 9.01 -13.65
CA LYS A 226 46.24 10.11 -13.62
C LYS A 226 45.47 11.43 -13.59
N VAL A 227 45.54 12.13 -12.46
CA VAL A 227 44.99 13.50 -12.35
C VAL A 227 45.98 14.48 -12.96
N VAL A 228 45.54 15.23 -13.98
CA VAL A 228 46.32 16.31 -14.60
C VAL A 228 45.63 17.62 -14.28
N PHE A 229 46.31 18.51 -13.56
CA PHE A 229 45.84 19.86 -13.30
C PHE A 229 46.23 20.76 -14.47
N CYS A 230 45.25 21.18 -15.28
CA CYS A 230 45.48 22.22 -16.29
C CYS A 230 45.55 23.58 -15.60
N LYS A 231 46.72 24.22 -15.66
CA LYS A 231 46.91 25.59 -15.17
C LYS A 231 46.23 26.54 -16.15
N GLN A 232 45.17 27.23 -15.73
CA GLN A 232 44.52 28.26 -16.55
C GLN A 232 45.50 29.42 -16.80
N PRO A 233 45.64 29.92 -18.05
CA PRO A 233 46.44 31.11 -18.31
C PRO A 233 45.75 32.31 -17.65
N ILE A 234 46.48 32.97 -16.76
CA ILE A 234 46.06 34.24 -16.15
C ILE A 234 46.22 35.32 -17.24
N LEU A 235 45.11 35.92 -17.67
CA LEU A 235 45.14 37.07 -18.56
C LEU A 235 45.85 38.24 -17.85
N PRO A 236 46.76 38.99 -18.51
CA PRO A 236 47.35 40.17 -17.90
C PRO A 236 46.29 41.26 -17.70
N PRO A 237 46.34 42.02 -16.59
CA PRO A 237 45.47 43.18 -16.42
C PRO A 237 45.81 44.26 -17.46
N LEU A 238 44.76 44.92 -17.92
CA LEU A 238 44.74 46.00 -18.91
C LEU A 238 45.62 47.19 -18.54
#